data_AF-A0A2M7FNM9-F1
#
_entry.id   AF-A0A2M7FNM9-F1
#
_cell.length_a   1.000
_cell.length_b   1.000
_cell.length_c   1.000
_cell.angle_alpha   90.00
_cell.angle_beta   90.00
_cell.angle_gamma   90.00
#
_symmetry.space_group_name_H-M   'P 1'
#
loop_
_entity.id
_entity.type
_entity.pdbx_description
1 polymer ?
#
loop_
_entity_poly.entity_id
_entity_poly.type
_entity_poly.pdbx_seq_one_letter_code
_entity_poly.pdbx_strand_id
1 'polypeptide(L)'
;MKVPFRFPARRGVAIAAAVCASAVLTHAHANELYFQMNPNYNGLGQRQAFLFGAANTTGTLTSTDGSVNQTFDLGSTGFSVLTVPNNYELANATIQNNGFKIQSAGNVGGYFLSRQPFTTDMTYLIDGAKLGSQYVVAAYNQIESSYPSQVSAQATQDGTTVTFTPPG
;
A
#
# COMPACT_ATOMS: atom_id res chain seq x y z
N MET A 1 62.22 -6.36 -66.45
CA MET A 1 61.59 -7.70 -66.36
C MET A 1 61.77 -8.24 -64.95
N LYS A 2 60.75 -8.12 -64.07
CA LYS A 2 60.54 -8.92 -62.84
C LYS A 2 59.22 -8.49 -62.15
N VAL A 3 58.23 -9.37 -62.31
CA VAL A 3 57.04 -9.77 -61.51
C VAL A 3 56.31 -8.77 -60.58
N PRO A 4 54.96 -8.71 -60.61
CA PRO A 4 54.15 -7.95 -59.67
C PRO A 4 53.89 -8.73 -58.37
N PHE A 5 53.77 -8.03 -57.24
CA PHE A 5 53.29 -8.61 -55.97
C PHE A 5 51.88 -8.09 -55.67
N ARG A 6 50.89 -8.99 -55.63
CA ARG A 6 49.55 -8.73 -55.10
C ARG A 6 49.44 -9.33 -53.70
N PHE A 7 48.82 -8.60 -52.77
CA PHE A 7 48.19 -9.17 -51.57
C PHE A 7 46.72 -8.73 -51.48
N PRO A 8 45.81 -9.60 -50.96
CA PRO A 8 44.37 -9.38 -51.04
C PRO A 8 43.75 -8.77 -49.77
N ALA A 9 42.57 -8.20 -49.98
CA ALA A 9 41.40 -8.10 -49.10
C ALA A 9 41.61 -7.69 -47.63
N ARG A 10 41.11 -6.50 -47.28
CA ARG A 10 40.53 -6.27 -45.95
C ARG A 10 39.03 -6.11 -46.09
N ARG A 11 38.31 -7.12 -45.60
CA ARG A 11 36.87 -7.09 -45.34
C ARG A 11 36.61 -5.95 -44.34
N GLY A 12 35.85 -4.95 -44.78
CA GLY A 12 35.33 -3.90 -43.91
C GLY A 12 34.41 -4.52 -42.86
N VAL A 13 34.73 -4.25 -41.61
CA VAL A 13 34.01 -4.67 -40.41
C VAL A 13 32.62 -4.01 -40.41
N ALA A 14 31.57 -4.83 -40.32
CA ALA A 14 30.22 -4.35 -40.04
C ALA A 14 30.16 -3.95 -38.55
N ILE A 15 29.97 -2.65 -38.28
CA ILE A 15 29.69 -2.15 -36.93
C ILE A 15 28.19 -2.34 -36.69
N ALA A 16 27.82 -3.39 -35.96
CA ALA A 16 26.47 -3.55 -35.44
C ALA A 16 26.31 -2.60 -34.25
N ALA A 17 25.52 -1.53 -34.43
CA ALA A 17 25.10 -0.67 -33.34
C ALA A 17 24.06 -1.42 -32.49
N ALA A 18 24.47 -1.93 -31.34
CA ALA A 18 23.55 -2.42 -30.32
C ALA A 18 22.87 -1.21 -29.67
N VAL A 19 21.61 -0.96 -30.05
CA VAL A 19 20.73 -0.03 -29.33
C VAL A 19 20.37 -0.72 -28.02
N CYS A 20 21.03 -0.33 -26.93
CA CYS A 20 20.57 -0.66 -25.58
C CYS A 20 19.22 0.03 -25.37
N ALA A 21 18.15 -0.74 -25.53
CA ALA A 21 16.85 -0.36 -25.02
C ALA A 21 16.96 -0.30 -23.50
N SER A 22 17.20 0.90 -22.98
CA SER A 22 17.01 1.21 -21.56
C SER A 22 15.54 0.98 -21.25
N ALA A 23 15.20 -0.23 -20.80
CA ALA A 23 13.94 -0.46 -20.12
C ALA A 23 13.92 0.51 -18.94
N VAL A 24 13.10 1.56 -19.04
CA VAL A 24 12.79 2.43 -17.92
C VAL A 24 12.09 1.52 -16.92
N LEU A 25 12.85 1.00 -15.95
CA LEU A 25 12.31 0.38 -14.77
C LEU A 25 11.56 1.50 -14.04
N THR A 26 10.27 1.64 -14.31
CA THR A 26 9.40 2.42 -13.46
C THR A 26 9.46 1.75 -12.09
N HIS A 27 9.96 2.47 -11.09
CA HIS A 27 9.99 1.94 -9.74
C HIS A 27 8.54 1.72 -9.32
N ALA A 28 8.25 0.63 -8.60
CA ALA A 28 6.96 0.53 -7.95
C ALA A 28 6.82 1.72 -6.99
N HIS A 29 5.78 2.53 -7.18
CA HIS A 29 5.53 3.70 -6.37
C HIS A 29 4.43 3.37 -5.37
N ALA A 30 4.77 3.31 -4.08
CA ALA A 30 3.81 3.23 -3.00
C ALA A 30 3.27 4.64 -2.69
N ASN A 31 2.60 5.24 -3.68
CA ASN A 31 1.98 6.57 -3.55
C ASN A 31 0.46 6.49 -3.38
N GLU A 32 -0.09 5.28 -3.39
CA GLU A 32 -1.46 4.97 -3.03
C GLU A 32 -1.47 3.86 -1.98
N LEU A 33 -1.97 4.15 -0.78
CA LEU A 33 -2.08 3.18 0.30
C LEU A 33 -3.53 3.01 0.76
N TYR A 34 -3.91 1.80 1.13
CA TYR A 34 -5.25 1.46 1.61
C TYR A 34 -5.20 0.90 3.03
N PHE A 35 -6.19 1.27 3.83
CA PHE A 35 -6.40 0.67 5.15
C PHE A 35 -7.84 0.86 5.61
N GLN A 36 -8.25 0.00 6.54
CA GLN A 36 -9.51 0.07 7.26
C GLN A 36 -9.32 -0.46 8.67
N MET A 37 -10.34 -0.30 9.50
CA MET A 37 -10.21 -0.50 10.94
C MET A 37 -11.32 -1.42 11.48
N ASN A 38 -10.91 -2.52 12.11
CA ASN A 38 -11.81 -3.27 12.99
C ASN A 38 -12.06 -2.47 14.29
N PRO A 39 -13.22 -2.66 14.93
CA PRO A 39 -13.52 -1.99 16.19
C PRO A 39 -12.57 -2.48 17.28
N ASN A 40 -12.09 -1.54 18.09
CA ASN A 40 -11.34 -1.86 19.31
C ASN A 40 -12.32 -1.88 20.51
N TYR A 41 -12.01 -2.64 21.57
CA TYR A 41 -12.80 -2.92 22.79
C TYR A 41 -14.17 -2.21 22.94
N ASN A 42 -14.20 -0.88 23.15
CA ASN A 42 -15.46 -0.11 23.30
C ASN A 42 -15.55 1.16 22.44
N GLY A 43 -14.75 1.27 21.37
CA GLY A 43 -14.78 2.42 20.45
C GLY A 43 -14.28 3.76 21.05
N LEU A 44 -13.72 3.75 22.26
CA LEU A 44 -13.11 4.93 22.90
C LEU A 44 -11.64 5.09 22.48
N GLY A 45 -11.04 6.25 22.75
CA GLY A 45 -9.62 6.51 22.48
C GLY A 45 -9.32 7.26 21.18
N GLN A 46 -8.10 7.11 20.66
CA GLN A 46 -7.57 7.84 19.51
C GLN A 46 -7.22 6.90 18.35
N ARG A 47 -7.55 7.33 17.12
CA ARG A 47 -7.28 6.59 15.88
C ARG A 47 -6.30 7.41 15.07
N GLN A 48 -5.13 6.86 14.79
CA GLN A 48 -4.07 7.61 14.16
C GLN A 48 -3.36 6.82 13.07
N ALA A 49 -3.25 7.41 11.90
CA ALA A 49 -2.38 6.93 10.83
C ALA A 49 -1.02 7.61 10.96
N PHE A 50 0.02 6.80 11.11
CA PHE A 50 1.41 7.22 11.18
C PHE A 50 2.02 7.04 9.80
N LEU A 51 2.50 8.13 9.21
CA LEU A 51 3.04 8.17 7.86
C LEU A 51 4.51 8.51 7.89
N PHE A 52 5.27 7.86 7.03
CA PHE A 52 6.69 8.12 6.86
C PHE A 52 7.10 7.98 5.38
N GLY A 53 8.12 8.73 4.98
CA GLY A 53 8.55 8.80 3.59
C GLY A 53 9.61 9.88 3.38
N ALA A 54 9.80 10.30 2.12
CA ALA A 54 10.73 11.38 1.82
C ALA A 54 10.25 12.71 2.45
N ALA A 55 11.21 13.52 2.94
CA ALA A 55 10.91 14.82 3.53
C ALA A 55 10.10 15.71 2.57
N ASN A 56 9.15 16.46 3.12
CA ASN A 56 8.22 17.36 2.44
C ASN A 56 7.31 16.67 1.40
N THR A 57 7.18 15.34 1.46
CA THR A 57 6.16 14.65 0.67
C THR A 57 4.78 15.07 1.19
N THR A 58 3.92 15.49 0.28
CA THR A 58 2.54 15.88 0.58
C THR A 58 1.55 14.87 0.01
N GLY A 59 0.34 14.88 0.54
CA GLY A 59 -0.73 14.02 0.05
C GLY A 59 -2.07 14.28 0.75
N THR A 60 -3.00 13.37 0.52
CA THR A 60 -4.34 13.38 1.09
C THR A 60 -4.72 12.03 1.67
N LEU A 61 -5.36 12.05 2.82
CA LEU A 61 -6.14 10.94 3.37
C LEU A 61 -7.62 11.18 3.03
N THR A 62 -8.23 10.23 2.33
CA THR A 62 -9.64 10.30 1.93
C THR A 62 -10.38 9.05 2.40
N SER A 63 -11.59 9.21 2.93
CA SER A 63 -12.50 8.07 3.17
C SER A 63 -13.23 7.68 1.88
N THR A 64 -13.71 6.44 1.79
CA THR A 64 -14.47 5.97 0.62
C THR A 64 -15.72 6.81 0.33
N ASP A 65 -16.40 7.31 1.37
CA ASP A 65 -17.56 8.20 1.25
C ASP A 65 -17.20 9.67 0.97
N GLY A 66 -15.91 10.02 0.97
CA GLY A 66 -15.40 11.38 0.74
C GLY A 66 -15.60 12.37 1.88
N SER A 67 -16.28 11.98 2.98
CA SER A 67 -16.56 12.89 4.11
C SER A 67 -15.29 13.25 4.88
N VAL A 68 -14.30 12.36 4.92
CA VAL A 68 -12.93 12.66 5.37
C VAL A 68 -12.10 12.99 4.15
N ASN A 69 -11.52 14.19 4.15
CA ASN A 69 -10.52 14.62 3.17
C ASN A 69 -9.50 15.52 3.85
N GLN A 70 -8.44 14.90 4.38
CA GLN A 70 -7.39 15.58 5.14
C GLN A 70 -6.11 15.65 4.32
N THR A 71 -5.54 16.83 4.16
CA THR A 71 -4.21 17.00 3.57
C THR A 71 -3.13 16.69 4.61
N PHE A 72 -1.98 16.22 4.16
CA PHE A 72 -0.80 16.03 5.00
C PHE A 72 0.48 16.50 4.33
N ASP A 73 1.47 16.82 5.17
CA ASP A 73 2.85 17.09 4.82
C ASP A 73 3.73 16.32 5.80
N LEU A 74 4.71 15.57 5.28
CA LEU A 74 5.68 14.84 6.08
C LEU A 74 6.76 15.76 6.70
N GLY A 75 6.82 17.02 6.28
CA GLY A 75 7.77 18.02 6.75
C GLY A 75 9.22 17.61 6.54
N SER A 76 10.13 18.34 7.18
CA SER A 76 11.57 18.07 7.07
C SER A 76 11.99 16.72 7.66
N THR A 77 11.19 16.15 8.56
CA THR A 77 11.46 14.86 9.22
C THR A 77 11.03 13.65 8.40
N GLY A 78 10.22 13.83 7.35
CA GLY A 78 9.68 12.71 6.59
C GLY A 78 8.65 11.90 7.39
N PHE A 79 7.92 12.54 8.32
CA PHE A 79 6.99 11.87 9.23
C PHE A 79 5.78 12.75 9.56
N SER A 80 4.59 12.15 9.62
CA SER A 80 3.35 12.83 10.01
C SER A 80 2.39 11.88 10.72
N VAL A 81 1.48 12.44 11.51
CA VAL A 81 0.42 11.70 12.20
C VAL A 81 -0.92 12.32 11.86
N LEU A 82 -1.81 11.52 11.28
CA LEU A 82 -3.17 11.93 10.91
C LEU A 82 -4.17 11.33 11.89
N THR A 83 -5.11 12.15 12.36
CA THR A 83 -6.20 11.66 13.21
C THR A 83 -7.35 11.19 12.34
N VAL A 84 -7.86 10.00 12.62
CA VAL A 84 -8.98 9.39 11.89
C VAL A 84 -10.22 9.38 12.78
N PRO A 85 -11.42 9.71 12.29
CA PRO A 85 -12.62 9.67 13.11
C PRO A 85 -13.02 8.25 13.53
N ASN A 86 -13.46 8.08 14.79
CA ASN A 86 -13.82 6.76 15.33
C ASN A 86 -15.05 6.13 14.65
N ASN A 87 -15.93 6.91 14.03
CA ASN A 87 -17.15 6.41 13.39
C ASN A 87 -16.90 5.61 12.09
N TYR A 88 -15.63 5.48 11.69
CA TYR A 88 -15.19 4.62 10.58
C TYR A 88 -14.73 3.23 11.05
N GLU A 89 -14.91 2.89 12.32
CA GLU A 89 -14.76 1.49 12.76
C GLU A 89 -15.78 0.59 12.05
N LEU A 90 -15.33 -0.60 11.66
CA LEU A 90 -16.19 -1.57 11.00
C LEU A 90 -17.18 -2.20 11.99
N ALA A 91 -18.35 -2.53 11.49
CA ALA A 91 -19.31 -3.40 12.14
C ALA A 91 -19.01 -4.86 11.78
N ASN A 92 -19.46 -5.79 12.63
CA ASN A 92 -19.31 -7.22 12.36
C ASN A 92 -20.16 -7.63 11.14
N ALA A 93 -19.56 -8.43 10.25
CA ALA A 93 -20.22 -9.11 9.13
C ALA A 93 -21.07 -8.21 8.21
N THR A 94 -20.66 -6.96 8.02
CA THR A 94 -21.38 -5.98 7.19
C THR A 94 -20.44 -5.34 6.16
N ILE A 95 -20.96 -5.06 4.96
CA ILE A 95 -20.24 -4.27 3.94
C ILE A 95 -20.48 -2.79 4.21
N GLN A 96 -19.40 -2.01 4.32
CA GLN A 96 -19.46 -0.58 4.65
C GLN A 96 -18.45 0.23 3.84
N ASN A 97 -18.76 1.51 3.61
CA ASN A 97 -17.88 2.47 2.93
C ASN A 97 -16.93 3.17 3.92
N ASN A 98 -16.35 2.38 4.84
CA ASN A 98 -15.53 2.90 5.94
C ASN A 98 -14.01 2.81 5.65
N GLY A 99 -13.63 2.43 4.44
CA GLY A 99 -12.24 2.34 4.03
C GLY A 99 -11.59 3.71 3.86
N PHE A 100 -10.27 3.73 4.00
CA PHE A 100 -9.45 4.90 3.74
C PHE A 100 -8.45 4.64 2.63
N LYS A 101 -8.12 5.73 1.94
CA LYS A 101 -7.08 5.81 0.93
C LYS A 101 -6.15 6.97 1.23
N ILE A 102 -4.86 6.71 1.15
CA ILE A 102 -3.83 7.74 1.10
C ILE A 102 -3.34 7.87 -0.33
N GLN A 103 -3.27 9.10 -0.80
CA GLN A 103 -2.69 9.43 -2.11
C GLN A 103 -1.65 10.52 -1.93
N SER A 104 -0.42 10.28 -2.40
CA SER A 104 0.73 11.17 -2.17
C SER A 104 1.49 11.51 -3.44
N ALA A 105 2.25 12.61 -3.38
CA ALA A 105 3.12 13.05 -4.47
C ALA A 105 4.40 12.19 -4.61
N GLY A 106 4.73 11.41 -3.59
CA GLY A 106 5.90 10.52 -3.54
C GLY A 106 5.61 9.25 -2.75
N ASN A 107 6.59 8.34 -2.70
CA ASN A 107 6.43 7.07 -2.00
C ASN A 107 6.32 7.30 -0.48
N VAL A 108 5.30 6.71 0.13
CA VAL A 108 5.07 6.75 1.57
C VAL A 108 4.77 5.35 2.08
N GLY A 109 5.08 5.12 3.34
CA GLY A 109 4.66 3.96 4.11
C GLY A 109 3.92 4.40 5.36
N GLY A 110 3.24 3.47 6.01
CA GLY A 110 2.56 3.80 7.25
C GLY A 110 1.94 2.61 7.96
N TYR A 111 1.50 2.87 9.17
CA TYR A 111 0.65 1.98 9.93
C TYR A 111 -0.42 2.82 10.63
N PHE A 112 -1.51 2.17 10.97
CA PHE A 112 -2.61 2.76 11.69
C PHE A 112 -2.72 2.13 13.07
N LEU A 113 -2.92 2.95 14.10
CA LEU A 113 -3.18 2.50 15.46
C LEU A 113 -4.54 2.97 15.96
N SER A 114 -5.34 2.04 16.47
CA SER A 114 -6.48 2.31 17.34
C SER A 114 -6.05 2.10 18.78
N ARG A 115 -5.90 3.20 19.53
CA ARG A 115 -5.34 3.19 20.89
C ARG A 115 -6.35 3.67 21.91
N GLN A 116 -6.49 2.91 22.99
CA GLN A 116 -7.25 3.29 24.16
C GLN A 116 -6.61 2.66 25.41
N PRO A 117 -7.04 3.03 26.62
CA PRO A 117 -6.49 2.42 27.83
C PRO A 117 -6.55 0.88 27.74
N PHE A 118 -5.43 0.23 28.06
CA PHE A 118 -5.27 -1.23 28.16
C PHE A 118 -5.28 -2.02 26.83
N THR A 119 -5.52 -1.40 25.68
CA THR A 119 -5.51 -2.11 24.39
C THR A 119 -5.05 -1.23 23.23
N THR A 120 -4.40 -1.85 22.25
CA THR A 120 -3.95 -1.20 21.02
C THR A 120 -4.03 -2.18 19.88
N ASP A 121 -4.82 -1.83 18.87
CA ASP A 121 -4.94 -2.58 17.63
C ASP A 121 -4.19 -1.83 16.52
N MET A 122 -3.56 -2.58 15.63
CA MET A 122 -2.76 -2.04 14.53
C MET A 122 -3.16 -2.67 13.21
N THR A 123 -3.14 -1.87 12.15
CA THR A 123 -3.09 -2.38 10.77
C THR A 123 -1.99 -1.70 9.97
N TYR A 124 -1.44 -2.41 9.00
CA TYR A 124 -0.52 -1.82 8.03
C TYR A 124 -1.31 -1.10 6.94
N LEU A 125 -0.74 -0.02 6.43
CA LEU A 125 -1.23 0.60 5.21
C LEU A 125 -0.65 -0.16 4.02
N ILE A 126 -1.53 -0.70 3.16
CA ILE A 126 -1.14 -1.62 2.10
C ILE A 126 -1.02 -0.87 0.78
N ASP A 127 0.10 -1.06 0.08
CA ASP A 127 0.35 -0.47 -1.24
C ASP A 127 -0.67 -0.98 -2.26
N GLY A 128 -1.44 -0.05 -2.83
CA GLY A 128 -2.47 -0.30 -3.83
C GLY A 128 -1.95 -1.01 -5.07
N ALA A 129 -0.73 -0.69 -5.52
CA ALA A 129 -0.10 -1.31 -6.68
C ALA A 129 0.40 -2.73 -6.42
N LYS A 130 0.41 -3.15 -5.15
CA LYS A 130 0.87 -4.47 -4.68
C LYS A 130 -0.22 -5.31 -4.02
N LEU A 131 -1.47 -4.89 -4.15
CA LEU A 131 -2.60 -5.71 -3.73
C LEU A 131 -2.67 -6.99 -4.58
N GLY A 132 -2.47 -8.13 -3.94
CA GLY A 132 -2.79 -9.44 -4.49
C GLY A 132 -4.28 -9.77 -4.36
N SER A 133 -4.67 -10.92 -4.90
CA SER A 133 -6.03 -11.47 -4.79
C SER A 133 -6.13 -12.67 -3.83
N GLN A 134 -5.01 -13.10 -3.26
CA GLN A 134 -4.92 -14.24 -2.36
C GLN A 134 -4.10 -13.86 -1.13
N TYR A 135 -4.70 -14.08 0.04
CA TYR A 135 -4.08 -13.77 1.32
C TYR A 135 -4.31 -14.93 2.30
N VAL A 136 -3.31 -15.18 3.14
CA VAL A 136 -3.43 -16.07 4.27
C VAL A 136 -3.54 -15.20 5.52
N VAL A 137 -4.60 -15.42 6.29
CA VAL A 137 -4.80 -14.72 7.56
C VAL A 137 -4.64 -15.71 8.70
N ALA A 138 -3.65 -15.48 9.54
CA ALA A 138 -3.49 -16.21 10.78
C ALA A 138 -4.36 -15.55 11.86
N ALA A 139 -5.20 -16.36 12.50
CA ALA A 139 -6.07 -15.92 13.59
C ALA A 139 -5.96 -16.92 14.75
N TYR A 140 -6.20 -16.44 15.97
CA TYR A 140 -6.30 -17.32 17.12
C TYR A 140 -7.70 -17.93 17.19
N ASN A 141 -7.77 -19.18 17.68
CA ASN A 141 -9.04 -19.70 18.17
C ASN A 141 -9.51 -18.79 19.30
N GLN A 142 -10.82 -18.49 19.33
CA GLN A 142 -11.35 -17.50 20.27
C GLN A 142 -10.88 -17.80 21.71
N ILE A 143 -10.27 -16.81 22.36
CA ILE A 143 -9.88 -16.93 23.77
C ILE A 143 -11.13 -16.73 24.65
N GLU A 144 -12.06 -15.86 24.21
CA GLU A 144 -13.37 -15.64 24.82
C GLU A 144 -14.45 -15.47 23.73
N SER A 145 -15.67 -15.93 23.99
CA SER A 145 -16.81 -15.81 23.06
C SER A 145 -17.22 -14.36 22.78
N SER A 146 -16.92 -13.45 23.70
CA SER A 146 -17.20 -12.02 23.57
C SER A 146 -16.20 -11.28 22.68
N TYR A 147 -15.05 -11.88 22.37
CA TYR A 147 -13.97 -11.26 21.58
C TYR A 147 -13.47 -12.24 20.50
N PRO A 148 -14.28 -12.49 19.45
CA PRO A 148 -13.85 -13.35 18.35
C PRO A 148 -12.69 -12.71 17.58
N SER A 149 -11.85 -13.54 16.96
CA SER A 149 -10.89 -13.05 15.96
C SER A 149 -11.65 -12.39 14.81
N GLN A 150 -11.24 -11.20 14.42
CA GLN A 150 -11.88 -10.44 13.34
C GLN A 150 -10.89 -10.19 12.21
N VAL A 151 -11.38 -10.40 11.00
CA VAL A 151 -10.66 -10.13 9.75
C VAL A 151 -11.58 -9.27 8.90
N SER A 152 -10.99 -8.29 8.23
CA SER A 152 -11.72 -7.45 7.29
C SER A 152 -10.97 -7.39 5.96
N ALA A 153 -11.72 -7.25 4.88
CA ALA A 153 -11.20 -7.07 3.53
C ALA A 153 -11.65 -5.71 2.99
N GLN A 154 -10.75 -4.99 2.35
CA GLN A 154 -11.05 -3.70 1.70
C GLN A 154 -11.03 -3.91 0.19
N ALA A 155 -12.17 -3.64 -0.46
CA ALA A 155 -12.22 -3.58 -1.91
C ALA A 155 -11.66 -2.23 -2.38
N THR A 156 -10.79 -2.25 -3.39
CA THR A 156 -10.31 -1.05 -4.09
C THR A 156 -10.99 -0.83 -5.44
N GLN A 157 -11.84 -1.77 -5.85
CA GLN A 157 -12.58 -1.75 -7.11
C GLN A 157 -14.02 -2.20 -6.87
N ASP A 158 -14.95 -1.61 -7.61
CA ASP A 158 -16.36 -1.98 -7.57
C ASP A 158 -16.58 -3.41 -8.06
N GLY A 159 -17.60 -4.07 -7.51
CA GLY A 159 -17.93 -5.46 -7.87
C GLY A 159 -16.93 -6.51 -7.37
N THR A 160 -16.00 -6.14 -6.49
CA THR A 160 -15.09 -7.09 -5.85
C THR A 160 -15.87 -8.13 -5.04
N THR A 161 -15.56 -9.41 -5.26
CA THR A 161 -16.09 -10.53 -4.47
C THR A 161 -14.97 -11.11 -3.61
N VAL A 162 -15.23 -11.26 -2.31
CA VAL A 162 -14.28 -11.83 -1.35
C VAL A 162 -14.79 -13.18 -0.89
N THR A 163 -13.96 -14.22 -1.01
CA THR A 163 -14.26 -15.57 -0.55
C THR A 163 -13.34 -15.91 0.61
N PHE A 164 -13.92 -16.31 1.75
CA PHE A 164 -13.18 -16.81 2.90
C PHE A 164 -13.18 -18.33 2.88
N THR A 165 -11.99 -18.94 2.92
CA THR A 165 -11.81 -20.39 2.97
C THR A 165 -11.06 -20.75 4.26
N PRO A 166 -11.74 -21.29 5.29
CA PRO A 166 -11.06 -21.81 6.46
C PRO A 166 -10.11 -22.96 6.06
N PRO A 167 -8.94 -23.12 6.71
CA PRO A 167 -8.23 -24.38 6.64
C PRO A 167 -9.16 -25.45 7.26
N GLY A 168 -9.52 -26.45 6.46
CA GLY A 168 -10.46 -27.51 6.83
C GLY A 168 -10.03 -28.35 8.03
#